data_AF-A0A0N8KQA4-F1
#
_entry.id   AF-A0A0N8KQA4-F1
#
_cell.length_a   1.000
_cell.length_b   1.000
_cell.length_c   1.000
_cell.angle_alpha   90.00
_cell.angle_beta   90.00
_cell.angle_gamma   90.00
#
_symmetry.space_group_name_H-M   'P 1'
#
loop_
_entity.id
_entity.type
_entity.pdbx_description
1 polymer ?
#
loop_
_entity_poly.entity_id
_entity_poly.type
_entity_poly.pdbx_seq_one_letter_code
_entity_poly.pdbx_strand_id
1 'polypeptide(L)'
;KSSEAFDWFKDNLQIINIDEFPLLTEFTINLLNKDEKSKELIIEALLNTDLGIEDIKASIEKVSIDNLPSAFPNELKALISEGKSEFKQFNIKTTHKGNKGKDTEFDVQFEFDEESGGTQKMFFLIGPWIDVLSNGRILIVDELDTKLHYKLIQFLIKLFHDPNQNKNNAQLIFTTHNTILLDMNLFRRDQIWFTEKNPDIGSTDLYSLVEFNPRKNENIQKGYLAGRFGAEPFIMEERIF
;
A
#
# COMPACT_ATOMS: atom_id res chain seq x y z
N LYS A 1 30.51 12.87 10.07
CA LYS A 1 30.39 11.40 10.16
C LYS A 1 29.02 10.95 10.69
N SER A 2 28.44 11.52 11.75
CA SER A 2 27.05 11.22 12.12
C SER A 2 26.01 11.84 11.17
N SER A 3 26.30 12.99 10.55
CA SER A 3 25.43 13.64 9.56
C SER A 3 25.21 12.78 8.32
N GLU A 4 26.28 12.22 7.74
CA GLU A 4 26.19 11.41 6.52
C GLU A 4 25.30 10.16 6.68
N ALA A 5 25.38 9.49 7.84
CA ALA A 5 24.52 8.33 8.11
C ALA A 5 23.06 8.76 8.29
N PHE A 6 22.81 9.87 8.99
CA PHE A 6 21.47 10.41 9.18
C PHE A 6 20.84 10.87 7.85
N ASP A 7 21.60 11.61 7.03
CA ASP A 7 21.18 12.09 5.72
C ASP A 7 20.88 10.90 4.80
N TRP A 8 21.68 9.82 4.87
CA TRP A 8 21.38 8.59 4.15
C TRP A 8 20.02 8.01 4.53
N PHE A 9 19.72 7.84 5.82
CA PHE A 9 18.42 7.32 6.25
C PHE A 9 17.28 8.23 5.82
N LYS A 10 17.43 9.54 6.00
CA LYS A 10 16.42 10.53 5.62
C LYS A 10 16.09 10.49 4.13
N ASP A 11 17.11 10.36 3.29
CA ASP A 11 16.95 10.48 1.83
C ASP A 11 16.63 9.14 1.15
N ASN A 12 17.04 8.01 1.75
CA ASN A 12 16.93 6.69 1.13
C ASN A 12 15.86 5.80 1.78
N LEU A 13 15.53 6.00 3.06
CA LEU A 13 14.54 5.19 3.76
C LEU A 13 13.18 5.89 3.80
N GLN A 14 12.21 5.31 3.12
CA GLN A 14 10.82 5.73 3.15
C GLN A 14 10.04 4.72 3.98
N ILE A 15 9.39 5.18 5.05
CA ILE A 15 8.54 4.34 5.89
C ILE A 15 7.11 4.83 5.68
N ILE A 16 6.24 3.94 5.22
CA ILE A 16 4.83 4.23 5.02
C ILE A 16 4.05 3.43 6.06
N ASN A 17 3.32 4.16 6.90
CA ASN A 17 2.20 3.59 7.61
C ASN A 17 0.96 3.73 6.73
N ILE A 18 0.31 2.61 6.40
CA ILE A 18 -0.83 2.59 5.48
C ILE A 18 -2.03 3.38 6.04
N ASP A 19 -2.10 3.55 7.36
CA ASP A 19 -3.15 4.33 8.01
C ASP A 19 -2.99 5.85 7.80
N GLU A 20 -1.86 6.33 7.29
CA GLU A 20 -1.61 7.74 6.95
C GLU A 20 -2.24 8.16 5.61
N PHE A 21 -3.48 7.72 5.37
CA PHE A 21 -4.21 7.94 4.13
C PHE A 21 -4.13 9.39 3.62
N PRO A 22 -4.34 10.45 4.42
CA PRO A 22 -4.31 11.83 3.92
C PRO A 22 -2.95 12.24 3.32
N LEU A 23 -1.83 11.84 3.92
CA LEU A 23 -0.48 12.19 3.46
C LEU A 23 -0.13 11.45 2.16
N LEU A 24 -0.45 10.16 2.09
CA LEU A 24 -0.22 9.35 0.90
C LEU A 24 -1.10 9.80 -0.28
N THR A 25 -2.33 10.21 0.05
CA THR A 25 -3.26 10.81 -0.91
C THR A 25 -2.67 12.07 -1.49
N GLU A 26 -2.29 13.02 -0.63
CA GLU A 26 -1.67 14.27 -1.06
C GLU A 26 -0.42 14.02 -1.91
N PHE A 27 0.46 13.11 -1.48
CA PHE A 27 1.66 12.75 -2.22
C PHE A 27 1.32 12.28 -3.63
N THR A 28 0.36 11.35 -3.76
CA THR A 28 -0.01 10.81 -5.07
C THR A 28 -0.67 11.86 -5.94
N ILE A 29 -1.53 12.73 -5.39
CA ILE A 29 -2.14 13.82 -6.16
C ILE A 29 -1.08 14.82 -6.63
N ASN A 30 -0.11 15.16 -5.78
CA ASN A 30 0.98 16.05 -6.16
C ASN A 30 1.85 15.43 -7.27
N LEU A 31 2.11 14.12 -7.21
CA LEU A 31 2.84 13.42 -8.26
C LEU A 31 2.03 13.35 -9.57
N LEU A 32 0.73 13.04 -9.49
CA LEU A 32 -0.19 13.02 -10.63
C LEU A 32 -0.22 14.36 -11.37
N ASN A 33 -0.20 15.47 -10.62
CA ASN A 33 -0.27 16.82 -11.17
C ASN A 33 1.10 17.46 -11.49
N LYS A 34 2.20 16.73 -11.27
CA LYS A 34 3.56 17.27 -11.45
C LYS A 34 3.88 17.52 -12.92
N ASP A 35 3.62 16.53 -13.78
CA ASP A 35 3.86 16.54 -15.22
C ASP A 35 3.10 15.39 -15.90
N GLU A 36 2.87 15.50 -17.22
CA GLU A 36 2.14 14.50 -18.00
C GLU A 36 2.75 13.10 -17.90
N LYS A 37 4.08 13.00 -17.83
CA LYS A 37 4.77 11.70 -17.70
C LYS A 37 4.44 11.01 -16.37
N SER A 38 4.42 11.76 -15.27
CA SER A 38 4.06 11.24 -13.95
C SER A 38 2.59 10.81 -13.92
N LYS A 39 1.72 11.57 -14.59
CA LYS A 39 0.31 11.21 -14.78
C LYS A 39 0.16 9.90 -15.56
N GLU A 40 0.81 9.78 -16.71
CA GLU A 40 0.81 8.58 -17.55
C GLU A 40 1.26 7.36 -16.76
N LEU A 41 2.34 7.45 -15.98
CA LEU A 41 2.82 6.35 -15.15
C LEU A 41 1.81 5.89 -14.10
N ILE A 42 1.13 6.83 -13.42
CA ILE A 42 0.10 6.50 -12.43
C ILE A 42 -1.09 5.82 -13.11
N ILE A 43 -1.56 6.36 -14.23
CA ILE A 43 -2.70 5.81 -14.97
C ILE A 43 -2.35 4.44 -15.52
N GLU A 44 -1.19 4.26 -16.16
CA GLU A 44 -0.73 2.96 -16.66
C GLU A 44 -0.64 1.92 -15.54
N ALA A 45 -0.10 2.30 -14.38
CA ALA A 45 -0.01 1.39 -13.26
C ALA A 45 -1.38 0.95 -12.74
N LEU A 46 -2.38 1.83 -12.77
CA LEU A 46 -3.76 1.52 -12.36
C LEU A 46 -4.53 0.76 -13.46
N LEU A 47 -4.32 1.07 -14.73
CA LEU A 47 -4.88 0.35 -15.89
C LEU A 47 -4.40 -1.10 -15.94
N ASN A 48 -3.15 -1.35 -15.54
CA ASN A 48 -2.59 -2.70 -15.44
C ASN A 48 -3.13 -3.50 -14.23
N THR A 49 -4.08 -2.94 -13.49
CA THR A 49 -4.84 -3.64 -12.46
C THR A 49 -6.27 -3.90 -12.89
N ASP A 50 -6.91 -4.87 -12.24
CA ASP A 50 -8.31 -5.24 -12.48
C ASP A 50 -9.31 -4.25 -11.85
N LEU A 51 -8.95 -2.96 -11.75
CA LEU A 51 -9.75 -1.91 -11.12
C LEU A 51 -10.69 -1.20 -12.09
N GLY A 52 -10.49 -1.34 -13.41
CA GLY A 52 -11.36 -0.77 -14.45
C GLY A 52 -11.23 0.75 -14.64
N ILE A 53 -10.23 1.38 -14.01
CA ILE A 53 -10.01 2.84 -14.10
C ILE A 53 -9.22 3.18 -15.36
N GLU A 54 -9.81 4.02 -16.20
CA GLU A 54 -9.23 4.54 -17.45
C GLU A 54 -8.53 5.89 -17.27
N ASP A 55 -9.06 6.75 -16.42
CA ASP A 55 -8.50 8.07 -16.13
C ASP A 55 -8.79 8.46 -14.69
N ILE A 56 -7.90 9.29 -14.13
CA ILE A 56 -8.07 9.89 -12.81
C ILE A 56 -7.78 11.38 -12.92
N LYS A 57 -8.68 12.17 -12.33
CA LYS A 57 -8.49 13.59 -12.09
C LYS A 57 -8.52 13.83 -10.60
N ALA A 58 -7.46 14.45 -10.08
CA ALA A 58 -7.36 14.74 -8.67
C ALA A 58 -6.80 16.15 -8.43
N SER A 59 -7.32 16.82 -7.41
CA SER A 59 -6.87 18.14 -6.98
C SER A 59 -6.97 18.31 -5.48
N ILE A 60 -6.20 19.26 -4.95
CA ILE A 60 -6.19 19.62 -3.54
C ILE A 60 -6.68 21.06 -3.42
N GLU A 61 -7.74 21.28 -2.66
CA GLU A 61 -8.27 22.60 -2.37
C GLU A 61 -8.11 22.92 -0.88
N LYS A 62 -7.88 24.19 -0.56
CA LYS A 62 -7.90 24.67 0.83
C LYS A 62 -9.28 25.24 1.12
N VAL A 63 -9.93 24.68 2.14
CA VAL A 63 -11.28 25.08 2.54
C VAL A 63 -11.22 25.77 3.89
N SER A 64 -11.75 26.99 3.95
CA SER A 64 -11.96 27.68 5.23
C SER A 64 -13.06 27.01 6.04
N ILE A 65 -12.84 26.89 7.34
CA ILE A 65 -13.83 26.38 8.31
C ILE A 65 -15.09 27.26 8.34
N ASP A 66 -14.95 28.55 8.02
CA ASP A 66 -16.06 29.49 7.98
C ASP A 66 -17.07 29.15 6.89
N ASN A 67 -16.64 28.41 5.85
CA ASN A 67 -17.50 27.95 4.77
C ASN A 67 -18.25 26.65 5.12
N LEU A 68 -17.97 26.02 6.27
CA LEU A 68 -18.68 24.82 6.70
C LEU A 68 -20.11 25.16 7.14
N PRO A 69 -21.10 24.27 6.89
CA PRO A 69 -22.47 24.48 7.32
C PRO A 69 -22.57 24.84 8.81
N SER A 70 -23.47 25.76 9.15
CA SER A 70 -23.68 26.17 10.56
C SER A 70 -24.13 25.03 11.47
N ALA A 71 -24.70 23.96 10.91
CA ALA A 71 -25.08 22.74 11.61
C ALA A 71 -23.90 21.86 12.04
N PHE A 72 -22.68 22.15 11.58
CA PHE A 72 -21.49 21.38 11.94
C PHE A 72 -21.01 21.74 13.36
N PRO A 73 -20.92 20.79 14.31
CA PRO A 73 -20.45 21.04 15.67
C PRO A 73 -19.06 21.68 15.72
N ASN A 74 -18.85 22.62 16.65
CA ASN A 74 -17.59 23.35 16.78
C ASN A 74 -16.42 22.44 17.17
N GLU A 75 -16.70 21.41 17.97
CA GLU A 75 -15.71 20.40 18.36
C GLU A 75 -15.19 19.64 17.14
N LEU A 76 -16.07 19.29 16.20
CA LEU A 76 -15.69 18.62 14.94
C LEU A 76 -14.96 19.58 13.99
N LYS A 77 -15.34 20.86 13.93
CA LYS A 77 -14.61 21.88 13.16
C LYS A 77 -13.16 22.05 13.63
N ALA A 78 -12.94 22.03 14.94
CA ALA A 78 -11.61 22.11 15.54
C ALA A 78 -10.75 20.87 15.25
N LEU A 79 -11.37 19.68 15.24
CA LEU A 79 -10.69 18.41 14.92
C LEU A 79 -10.30 18.32 13.44
N ILE A 80 -11.21 18.65 12.52
CA ILE A 80 -10.98 18.57 11.07
C ILE A 80 -9.87 19.51 10.61
N SER A 81 -9.77 20.67 11.24
CA SER A 81 -8.77 21.67 10.91
C SER A 81 -7.44 21.48 11.62
N GLU A 82 -7.34 20.51 12.53
CA GLU A 82 -6.18 20.34 13.42
C GLU A 82 -5.81 21.66 14.13
N GLY A 83 -6.82 22.48 14.47
CA GLY A 83 -6.63 23.80 15.08
C GLY A 83 -6.18 24.92 14.12
N LYS A 84 -6.19 24.72 12.81
CA LYS A 84 -5.94 25.76 11.79
C LYS A 84 -7.26 26.44 11.39
N SER A 85 -7.21 27.47 10.55
CA SER A 85 -8.41 28.11 9.98
C SER A 85 -8.88 27.47 8.66
N GLU A 86 -8.04 26.62 8.07
CA GLU A 86 -8.26 25.95 6.80
C GLU A 86 -7.85 24.49 6.89
N PHE A 87 -8.55 23.62 6.15
CA PHE A 87 -8.18 22.23 5.96
C PHE A 87 -8.04 21.89 4.48
N LYS A 88 -7.32 20.81 4.16
CA LYS A 88 -7.17 20.33 2.78
C LYS A 88 -8.34 19.42 2.43
N GLN A 89 -9.01 19.73 1.33
CA GLN A 89 -10.00 18.86 0.71
C GLN A 89 -9.38 18.19 -0.53
N PHE A 90 -9.54 16.88 -0.63
CA PHE A 90 -9.13 16.09 -1.78
C PHE A 90 -10.33 15.89 -2.70
N ASN A 91 -10.26 16.40 -3.92
CA ASN A 91 -11.27 16.20 -4.95
C ASN A 91 -10.71 15.22 -5.97
N ILE A 92 -11.12 13.96 -5.90
CA ILE A 92 -10.65 12.88 -6.77
C ILE A 92 -11.85 12.31 -7.52
N LYS A 93 -11.72 12.13 -8.83
CA LYS A 93 -12.70 11.48 -9.69
C LYS A 93 -12.01 10.44 -10.56
N THR A 94 -12.62 9.27 -10.65
CA THR A 94 -12.20 8.17 -11.53
C THR A 94 -13.13 8.12 -12.73
N THR A 95 -12.60 7.64 -13.86
CA THR A 95 -13.39 7.39 -15.07
C THR A 95 -13.26 5.92 -15.46
N HIS A 96 -14.40 5.28 -15.73
CA HIS A 96 -14.52 3.87 -16.14
C HIS A 96 -15.23 3.75 -17.48
N LYS A 97 -14.99 2.67 -18.23
CA LYS A 97 -15.81 2.33 -19.40
C LYS A 97 -17.06 1.56 -19.01
N GLY A 98 -18.22 2.15 -19.27
CA GLY A 98 -19.49 1.46 -19.34
C GLY A 98 -19.76 0.92 -20.74
N ASN A 99 -20.45 -0.21 -20.85
CA ASN A 99 -20.91 -0.74 -22.14
C ASN A 99 -22.43 -0.92 -22.15
N LYS A 100 -23.10 -0.33 -23.14
CA LYS A 100 -24.55 -0.45 -23.34
C LYS A 100 -24.84 -1.21 -24.63
N GLY A 101 -24.60 -2.53 -24.63
CA GLY A 101 -24.86 -3.41 -25.76
C GLY A 101 -23.57 -3.98 -26.36
N LYS A 102 -23.56 -4.29 -27.66
CA LYS A 102 -22.37 -4.86 -28.31
C LYS A 102 -21.35 -3.82 -28.78
N ASP A 103 -21.76 -2.57 -29.04
CA ASP A 103 -20.91 -1.61 -29.77
C ASP A 103 -21.04 -0.15 -29.27
N THR A 104 -21.41 0.08 -28.00
CA THR A 104 -21.46 1.46 -27.47
C THR A 104 -20.82 1.53 -26.09
N GLU A 105 -19.57 1.96 -26.09
CA GLU A 105 -18.84 2.35 -24.89
C GLU A 105 -19.13 3.79 -24.53
N PHE A 106 -19.23 4.06 -23.23
CA PHE A 106 -19.37 5.40 -22.69
C PHE A 106 -18.59 5.53 -21.39
N ASP A 107 -18.19 6.75 -21.06
CA ASP A 107 -17.47 7.01 -19.82
C ASP A 107 -18.45 7.18 -18.65
N VAL A 108 -18.14 6.54 -17.53
CA VAL A 108 -18.84 6.71 -16.25
C VAL A 108 -17.84 7.30 -15.27
N GLN A 109 -18.23 8.40 -14.63
CA GLN A 109 -17.43 9.03 -13.59
C GLN A 109 -17.98 8.67 -12.22
N PHE A 110 -17.08 8.37 -11.30
CA PHE A 110 -17.38 8.15 -9.90
C PHE A 110 -16.66 9.20 -9.06
N GLU A 111 -17.34 9.67 -8.01
CA GLU A 111 -16.65 10.30 -6.90
C GLU A 111 -15.82 9.23 -6.18
N PHE A 112 -14.67 9.62 -5.66
CA PHE A 112 -13.72 8.65 -5.14
C PHE A 112 -14.20 7.90 -3.89
N ASP A 113 -15.16 8.45 -3.14
CA ASP A 113 -15.82 7.77 -2.02
C ASP A 113 -16.80 6.66 -2.47
N GLU A 114 -17.22 6.66 -3.74
CA GLU A 114 -18.00 5.59 -4.36
C GLU A 114 -17.12 4.39 -4.77
N GLU A 115 -15.80 4.60 -4.85
CA GLU A 115 -14.84 3.54 -5.17
C GLU A 115 -14.65 2.54 -4.03
N SER A 116 -14.25 1.32 -4.37
CA SER A 116 -13.92 0.31 -3.37
C SER A 116 -12.71 0.73 -2.52
N GLY A 117 -12.67 0.31 -1.26
CA GLY A 117 -11.52 0.59 -0.39
C GLY A 117 -10.19 0.05 -0.93
N GLY A 118 -10.22 -1.00 -1.76
CA GLY A 118 -9.05 -1.54 -2.45
C GLY A 118 -8.58 -0.63 -3.59
N THR A 119 -9.52 -0.08 -4.37
CA THR A 119 -9.24 0.94 -5.39
C THR A 119 -8.61 2.17 -4.77
N GLN A 120 -9.24 2.68 -3.70
CA GLN A 120 -8.76 3.88 -3.02
C GLN A 120 -7.35 3.66 -2.47
N LYS A 121 -7.12 2.54 -1.77
CA LYS A 121 -5.80 2.18 -1.25
C LYS A 121 -4.76 2.04 -2.37
N MET A 122 -5.11 1.40 -3.49
CA MET A 122 -4.20 1.27 -4.63
C MET A 122 -3.79 2.64 -5.18
N PHE A 123 -4.74 3.56 -5.36
CA PHE A 123 -4.45 4.92 -5.79
C PHE A 123 -3.48 5.62 -4.84
N PHE A 124 -3.67 5.53 -3.52
CA PHE A 124 -2.77 6.22 -2.59
C PHE A 124 -1.38 5.59 -2.47
N LEU A 125 -1.25 4.29 -2.72
CA LEU A 125 0.04 3.59 -2.68
C LEU A 125 0.86 3.76 -3.97
N ILE A 126 0.22 3.95 -5.13
CA ILE A 126 0.97 3.92 -6.38
C ILE A 126 1.93 5.09 -6.52
N GLY A 127 1.60 6.27 -5.97
CA GLY A 127 2.50 7.42 -5.97
C GLY A 127 3.84 7.12 -5.28
N PRO A 128 3.83 6.71 -3.99
CA PRO A 128 5.06 6.34 -3.29
C PRO A 128 5.83 5.18 -3.95
N TRP A 129 5.13 4.19 -4.52
CA TRP A 129 5.78 3.11 -5.28
C TRP A 129 6.58 3.64 -6.47
N ILE A 130 5.95 4.50 -7.29
CA ILE A 130 6.61 5.10 -8.46
C ILE A 130 7.81 5.93 -8.02
N ASP A 131 7.68 6.75 -6.98
CA ASP A 131 8.78 7.56 -6.47
C ASP A 131 9.95 6.72 -5.97
N VAL A 132 9.67 5.66 -5.21
CA VAL A 132 10.71 4.76 -4.67
C VAL A 132 11.45 4.04 -5.79
N LEU A 133 10.72 3.45 -6.75
CA LEU A 133 11.30 2.76 -7.91
C LEU A 133 12.14 3.73 -8.78
N SER A 134 11.63 4.95 -8.98
CA SER A 134 12.29 5.98 -9.80
C SER A 134 13.56 6.52 -9.17
N ASN A 135 13.67 6.50 -7.84
CA ASN A 135 14.81 7.06 -7.11
C ASN A 135 15.73 5.99 -6.48
N GLY A 136 15.40 4.70 -6.57
CA GLY A 136 16.22 3.63 -5.99
C GLY A 136 16.19 3.60 -4.45
N ARG A 137 15.06 3.99 -3.85
CA ARG A 137 14.91 4.08 -2.40
C ARG A 137 14.50 2.75 -1.77
N ILE A 138 14.53 2.69 -0.45
CA ILE A 138 14.00 1.59 0.34
C ILE A 138 12.63 2.00 0.86
N LEU A 139 11.62 1.20 0.59
CA LEU A 139 10.26 1.37 1.08
C LEU A 139 9.96 0.31 2.14
N ILE A 140 9.57 0.76 3.33
CA ILE A 140 9.07 -0.07 4.42
C ILE A 140 7.56 0.14 4.56
N VAL A 141 6.80 -0.94 4.56
CA VAL A 141 5.33 -0.88 4.67
C VAL A 141 4.83 -1.90 5.68
N ASP A 142 4.12 -1.45 6.70
CA ASP A 142 3.45 -2.33 7.64
C ASP A 142 2.08 -2.77 7.10
N GLU A 143 1.72 -4.04 7.30
CA GLU A 143 0.44 -4.66 6.90
C GLU A 143 0.03 -4.36 5.45
N LEU A 144 0.92 -4.66 4.50
CA LEU A 144 0.69 -4.36 3.08
C LEU A 144 -0.64 -4.92 2.56
N ASP A 145 -1.08 -6.06 3.11
CA ASP A 145 -2.29 -6.78 2.72
C ASP A 145 -3.61 -6.17 3.17
N THR A 146 -3.61 -5.19 4.07
CA THR A 146 -4.84 -4.57 4.59
C THR A 146 -5.72 -4.00 3.46
N LYS A 147 -6.98 -4.43 3.31
CA LYS A 147 -7.91 -3.96 2.25
C LYS A 147 -7.51 -4.23 0.79
N LEU A 148 -6.39 -4.91 0.50
CA LEU A 148 -5.99 -5.26 -0.86
C LEU A 148 -6.19 -6.75 -1.15
N HIS A 149 -6.75 -7.05 -2.31
CA HIS A 149 -6.76 -8.42 -2.79
C HIS A 149 -5.32 -8.88 -3.11
N TYR A 150 -4.97 -10.13 -2.80
CA TYR A 150 -3.59 -10.63 -2.89
C TYR A 150 -2.94 -10.41 -4.27
N LYS A 151 -3.73 -10.46 -5.35
CA LYS A 151 -3.24 -10.19 -6.72
C LYS A 151 -2.72 -8.76 -6.90
N LEU A 152 -3.35 -7.76 -6.27
CA LEU A 152 -2.88 -6.37 -6.32
C LEU A 152 -1.56 -6.24 -5.55
N ILE A 153 -1.44 -6.93 -4.43
CA ILE A 153 -0.18 -6.98 -3.67
C ILE A 153 0.93 -7.64 -4.49
N GLN A 154 0.63 -8.77 -5.15
CA GLN A 154 1.58 -9.43 -6.05
C GLN A 154 2.00 -8.53 -7.21
N PHE A 155 1.08 -7.74 -7.77
CA PHE A 155 1.40 -6.73 -8.78
C PHE A 155 2.40 -5.71 -8.22
N LEU A 156 2.10 -5.10 -7.07
CA LEU A 156 2.98 -4.15 -6.39
C LEU A 156 4.37 -4.71 -6.08
N ILE A 157 4.46 -5.98 -5.63
CA ILE A 157 5.73 -6.67 -5.38
C ILE A 157 6.50 -6.90 -6.69
N LYS A 158 5.82 -7.33 -7.75
CA LYS A 158 6.44 -7.64 -9.04
C LYS A 158 7.08 -6.41 -9.69
N LEU A 159 6.58 -5.20 -9.42
CA LEU A 159 7.24 -3.96 -9.85
C LEU A 159 8.68 -3.84 -9.31
N PHE A 160 8.94 -4.31 -8.09
CA PHE A 160 10.31 -4.35 -7.52
C PHE A 160 11.17 -5.48 -8.09
N HIS A 161 10.57 -6.55 -8.59
CA HIS A 161 11.28 -7.70 -9.15
C HIS A 161 11.61 -7.55 -10.64
N ASP A 162 10.88 -6.70 -11.37
CA ASP A 162 11.14 -6.47 -12.79
C ASP A 162 12.30 -5.48 -13.00
N PRO A 163 13.44 -5.89 -13.58
CA PRO A 163 14.58 -5.00 -13.84
C PRO A 163 14.27 -3.85 -14.81
N ASN A 164 13.22 -3.98 -15.63
CA ASN A 164 12.78 -2.91 -16.53
C ASN A 164 12.01 -1.81 -15.79
N GLN A 165 11.37 -2.15 -14.66
CA GLN A 165 10.65 -1.21 -13.81
C GLN A 165 11.57 -0.68 -12.69
N ASN A 166 12.28 -1.58 -12.01
CA ASN A 166 13.19 -1.28 -10.91
C ASN A 166 14.64 -1.05 -11.38
N LYS A 167 14.84 -0.04 -12.24
CA LYS A 167 16.16 0.27 -12.83
C LYS A 167 17.19 0.76 -11.81
N ASN A 168 16.73 1.28 -10.68
CA ASN A 168 17.56 1.93 -9.66
C ASN A 168 17.77 1.05 -8.41
N ASN A 169 17.44 -0.23 -8.47
CA ASN A 169 17.61 -1.19 -7.36
C ASN A 169 16.89 -0.76 -6.05
N ALA A 170 15.71 -0.18 -6.19
CA ALA A 170 14.83 0.08 -5.06
C ALA A 170 14.48 -1.22 -4.32
N GLN A 171 14.18 -1.10 -3.03
CA GLN A 171 13.85 -2.24 -2.18
C GLN A 171 12.51 -2.06 -1.51
N LEU A 172 11.78 -3.17 -1.35
CA LEU A 172 10.54 -3.23 -0.58
C LEU A 172 10.76 -4.18 0.61
N ILE A 173 10.44 -3.69 1.81
CA ILE A 173 10.36 -4.47 3.04
C ILE A 173 8.94 -4.30 3.54
N PHE A 174 8.23 -5.39 3.81
CA PHE A 174 6.86 -5.29 4.27
C PHE A 174 6.48 -6.44 5.20
N THR A 175 5.46 -6.21 6.01
CA THR A 175 4.80 -7.23 6.83
C THR A 175 3.44 -7.57 6.22
N THR A 176 2.96 -8.79 6.48
CA THR A 176 1.69 -9.28 5.95
C THR A 176 1.15 -10.41 6.79
N HIS A 177 -0.17 -10.52 6.91
CA HIS A 177 -0.85 -11.71 7.46
C HIS A 177 -1.33 -12.66 6.37
N ASN A 178 -1.33 -12.21 5.11
CA ASN A 178 -1.76 -13.00 3.96
C ASN A 178 -0.80 -14.16 3.61
N THR A 179 -1.17 -15.36 4.02
CA THR A 179 -0.39 -16.59 3.76
C THR A 179 -0.30 -16.97 2.28
N ILE A 180 -1.14 -16.43 1.39
CA ILE A 180 -1.06 -16.66 -0.06
C ILE A 180 0.25 -16.11 -0.63
N LEU A 181 0.87 -15.13 0.04
CA LEU A 181 2.16 -14.56 -0.35
C LEU A 181 3.36 -15.45 0.04
N LEU A 182 3.16 -16.54 0.81
CA LEU A 182 4.18 -17.56 1.08
C LEU A 182 4.40 -18.48 -0.14
N ASP A 183 4.86 -17.87 -1.23
CA ASP A 183 5.05 -18.50 -2.52
C ASP A 183 6.51 -18.36 -2.99
N MET A 184 7.20 -19.49 -3.18
CA MET A 184 8.58 -19.51 -3.67
C MET A 184 8.71 -19.17 -5.17
N ASN A 185 7.59 -19.02 -5.90
CA ASN A 185 7.61 -18.45 -7.25
C ASN A 185 7.62 -16.92 -7.22
N LEU A 186 7.18 -16.31 -6.11
CA LEU A 186 7.21 -14.87 -5.90
C LEU A 186 8.49 -14.43 -5.20
N PHE A 187 8.93 -15.18 -4.19
CA PHE A 187 10.08 -14.85 -3.36
C PHE A 187 11.13 -15.95 -3.33
N ARG A 188 12.39 -15.57 -3.16
CA ARG A 188 13.43 -16.50 -2.73
C ARG A 188 13.27 -16.84 -1.25
N ARG A 189 13.85 -17.97 -0.83
CA ARG A 189 13.77 -18.44 0.56
C ARG A 189 14.35 -17.43 1.57
N ASP A 190 15.40 -16.72 1.19
CA ASP A 190 16.06 -15.72 2.04
C ASP A 190 15.31 -14.37 2.10
N GLN A 191 14.26 -14.22 1.29
CA GLN A 191 13.37 -13.06 1.31
C GLN A 191 12.12 -13.29 2.16
N ILE A 192 11.90 -14.52 2.65
CA ILE A 192 10.78 -14.86 3.54
C ILE A 192 11.32 -14.97 4.97
N TRP A 193 10.72 -14.20 5.85
CA TRP A 193 11.05 -14.12 7.28
C TRP A 193 9.79 -14.29 8.11
N PHE A 194 9.95 -14.89 9.27
CA PHE A 194 8.88 -15.15 10.23
C PHE A 194 9.21 -14.48 11.56
N THR A 195 8.17 -14.01 12.24
CA THR A 195 8.28 -13.45 13.59
C THR A 195 7.45 -14.29 14.56
N GLU A 196 8.06 -14.73 15.65
CA GLU A 196 7.39 -15.52 16.68
C GLU A 196 7.63 -14.93 18.05
N LYS A 197 6.57 -14.82 18.86
CA LYS A 197 6.70 -14.33 20.23
C LYS A 197 7.03 -15.49 21.15
N ASN A 198 8.13 -15.37 21.89
CA ASN A 198 8.46 -16.27 22.96
C ASN A 198 7.51 -16.01 24.16
N PRO A 199 6.65 -16.97 24.53
CA PRO A 199 5.65 -16.75 25.58
C PRO A 199 6.26 -16.65 26.99
N ASP A 200 7.43 -17.25 27.22
CA ASP A 200 8.05 -17.32 28.55
C ASP A 200 8.74 -16.01 28.93
N ILE A 201 9.42 -15.38 27.98
CA ILE A 201 10.21 -14.16 28.21
C ILE A 201 9.64 -12.92 27.51
N GLY A 202 8.64 -13.08 26.64
CA GLY A 202 7.97 -11.99 25.94
C GLY A 202 8.76 -11.34 24.81
N SER A 203 9.90 -11.89 24.41
CA SER A 203 10.68 -11.43 23.24
C SER A 203 10.04 -11.88 21.92
N THR A 204 10.45 -11.25 20.82
CA THR A 204 10.12 -11.69 19.47
C THR A 204 11.38 -12.19 18.78
N ASP A 205 11.33 -13.43 18.30
CA ASP A 205 12.37 -14.01 17.47
C ASP A 205 12.04 -13.77 15.99
N LEU A 206 13.05 -13.40 15.21
CA LEU A 206 12.96 -13.14 13.78
C LEU A 206 13.92 -14.10 13.07
N TYR A 207 13.40 -14.95 12.19
CA TYR A 207 14.18 -15.99 11.53
C TYR A 207 13.73 -16.19 10.07
N SER A 208 14.64 -16.70 9.23
CA SER A 208 14.39 -16.86 7.80
C SER A 208 13.87 -18.26 7.47
N LEU A 209 13.06 -18.37 6.40
CA LEU A 209 12.68 -19.65 5.81
C LEU A 209 13.90 -20.52 5.42
N VAL A 210 15.06 -19.91 5.14
CA VAL A 210 16.31 -20.64 4.85
C VAL A 210 16.69 -21.62 5.95
N GLU A 211 16.42 -21.27 7.21
CA GLU A 211 16.80 -22.07 8.38
C GLU A 211 16.07 -23.43 8.43
N PHE A 212 14.92 -23.54 7.75
CA PHE A 212 14.13 -24.77 7.66
C PHE A 212 14.48 -25.66 6.45
N ASN A 213 15.40 -25.20 5.60
CA ASN A 213 15.88 -25.88 4.40
C ASN A 213 14.75 -26.54 3.56
N PRO A 214 13.73 -25.77 3.12
CA PRO A 214 12.59 -26.32 2.39
C PRO A 214 13.02 -26.90 1.04
N ARG A 215 12.27 -27.90 0.54
CA ARG A 215 12.53 -28.46 -0.80
C ARG A 215 12.16 -27.42 -1.87
N LYS A 216 12.79 -27.49 -3.04
CA LYS A 216 12.60 -26.50 -4.13
C LYS A 216 11.14 -26.28 -4.54
N ASN A 217 10.32 -27.33 -4.52
CA ASN A 217 8.91 -27.29 -4.94
C ASN A 217 7.96 -27.54 -3.76
N GLU A 218 8.41 -27.25 -2.54
CA GLU A 218 7.57 -27.37 -1.37
C GLU A 218 6.47 -26.30 -1.38
N ASN A 219 5.26 -26.66 -0.99
CA ASN A 219 4.20 -25.68 -0.76
C ASN A 219 4.41 -25.05 0.64
N ILE A 220 5.06 -23.90 0.67
CA ILE A 220 5.41 -23.19 1.92
C ILE A 220 4.15 -22.75 2.66
N GLN A 221 3.15 -22.20 1.96
CA GLN A 221 1.87 -21.85 2.58
C GLN A 221 1.26 -23.03 3.34
N LYS A 222 1.20 -24.22 2.72
CA LYS A 222 0.67 -25.42 3.37
C LYS A 222 1.52 -25.85 4.57
N GLY A 223 2.84 -25.70 4.50
CA GLY A 223 3.75 -25.97 5.61
C GLY A 223 3.51 -25.02 6.79
N TYR A 224 3.34 -23.73 6.50
CA TYR A 224 3.03 -22.70 7.48
C TYR A 224 1.71 -23.01 8.21
N LEU A 225 0.63 -23.23 7.45
CA LEU A 225 -0.70 -23.59 7.98
C LEU A 225 -0.75 -24.92 8.75
N ALA A 226 0.31 -25.73 8.67
CA ALA A 226 0.47 -26.95 9.44
C ALA A 226 1.37 -26.75 10.68
N GLY A 227 1.72 -25.51 11.00
CA GLY A 227 2.58 -25.12 12.13
C GLY A 227 4.07 -25.42 11.93
N ARG A 228 4.52 -25.82 10.73
CA ARG A 228 5.91 -26.27 10.52
C ARG A 228 6.94 -25.16 10.79
N PHE A 229 6.57 -23.92 10.51
CA PHE A 229 7.47 -22.77 10.57
C PHE A 229 7.20 -21.87 11.78
N GLY A 230 6.41 -22.30 12.76
CA GLY A 230 6.02 -21.44 13.87
C GLY A 230 5.26 -20.20 13.42
N ALA A 231 5.43 -19.09 14.15
CA ALA A 231 4.86 -17.77 13.84
C ALA A 231 3.32 -17.72 13.69
N GLU A 232 2.61 -18.76 14.12
CA GLU A 232 1.16 -18.77 14.21
C GLU A 232 0.69 -18.44 15.63
N PRO A 233 -0.42 -17.71 15.78
CA PRO A 233 -1.00 -17.47 17.09
C PRO A 233 -1.52 -18.77 17.70
N PHE A 234 -1.11 -19.07 18.93
CA PHE A 234 -1.68 -20.17 19.70
C PHE A 234 -2.98 -19.72 20.36
N ILE A 235 -4.12 -20.15 19.80
CA ILE A 235 -5.45 -19.88 20.36
C ILE A 235 -5.81 -21.05 21.28
N MET A 236 -5.94 -20.80 22.58
CA MET A 236 -6.47 -21.79 23.51
C MET A 236 -7.97 -21.97 23.27
N GLU A 237 -8.39 -23.18 22.91
CA GLU A 237 -9.82 -23.55 22.77
C GLU A 237 -10.50 -23.77 24.14
N GLU A 238 -10.16 -22.95 25.14
CA GLU A 238 -10.89 -22.96 26.39
C GLU A 238 -12.25 -22.29 26.19
N ARG A 239 -13.29 -22.86 26.81
CA ARG A 239 -14.61 -22.22 26.80
C ARG A 239 -14.52 -20.90 27.56
N ILE A 240 -14.59 -19.82 26.81
CA ILE A 240 -14.70 -18.46 27.35
C ILE A 240 -16.13 -18.21 27.90
N PHE A 241 -17.10 -19.06 27.54
CA PHE A 241 -18.48 -19.09 28.03
C PHE A 241 -18.96 -20.53 28.30
#